data_AF-A0AAV2E8N0-F1
#
_entry.id   AF-A0AAV2E8N0-F1
#
_cell.length_a   1.000
_cell.length_b   1.000
_cell.length_c   1.000
_cell.angle_alpha   90.00
_cell.angle_beta   90.00
_cell.angle_gamma   90.00
#
_symmetry.space_group_name_H-M   'P 1'
#
loop_
_entity.id
_entity.type
_entity.pdbx_description
1 polymer ?
#
loop_
_entity_poly.entity_id
_entity_poly.type
_entity_poly.pdbx_seq_one_letter_code
_entity_poly.pdbx_strand_id
1 'polypeptide(L)'
;MSGKEDSSSTKRSEGDKEVLVPSHYEDPYSNPFYLAPSDNSSLSVISFKLNDDNYLLWSESMEVALRTKNKLGFVLGSIQVPDITNPSYGTWDRVNGTVVCWIRNFVAEDIVPSLRNIKTFMRLGNTSSLSSVKAIL
;
A
#
# COMPACT_ATOMS: atom_id res chain seq x y z
N MET A 1 8.74 -67.28 -45.17
CA MET A 1 9.53 -66.02 -45.11
C MET A 1 8.67 -64.94 -45.71
N SER A 2 8.38 -63.79 -45.13
CA SER A 2 8.57 -63.20 -43.81
C SER A 2 7.53 -62.08 -43.79
N GLY A 3 6.83 -61.89 -42.67
CA GLY A 3 5.92 -60.76 -42.51
C GLY A 3 6.67 -59.42 -42.57
N LYS A 4 5.92 -58.38 -42.92
CA LYS A 4 6.17 -57.00 -42.52
C LYS A 4 4.83 -56.36 -42.19
N GLU A 5 4.58 -56.25 -40.89
CA GLU A 5 3.83 -55.12 -40.35
C GLU A 5 4.72 -53.87 -40.53
N ASP A 6 4.10 -52.73 -40.81
CA ASP A 6 4.39 -51.52 -40.04
C ASP A 6 3.23 -50.53 -40.21
N SER A 7 2.63 -50.28 -39.06
CA SER A 7 1.56 -49.34 -38.77
C SER A 7 1.99 -47.90 -39.04
N SER A 8 1.08 -47.05 -39.51
CA SER A 8 1.04 -45.66 -39.01
C SER A 8 -0.37 -45.09 -39.08
N SER A 9 -0.80 -44.67 -37.90
CA SER A 9 -2.14 -44.32 -37.50
C SER A 9 -2.41 -42.83 -37.72
N THR A 10 -3.64 -42.54 -38.15
CA THR A 10 -4.48 -41.40 -37.73
C THR A 10 -3.82 -40.02 -37.64
N LYS A 11 -4.06 -39.19 -38.65
CA LYS A 11 -3.99 -37.73 -38.50
C LYS A 11 -5.08 -37.27 -37.52
N ARG A 12 -4.71 -36.88 -36.30
CA ARG A 12 -5.55 -35.99 -35.47
C ARG A 12 -5.16 -34.56 -35.80
N SER A 13 -6.12 -33.80 -36.32
CA SER A 13 -6.05 -32.34 -36.37
C SER A 13 -6.27 -31.83 -34.95
N GLU A 14 -5.19 -31.46 -34.27
CA GLU A 14 -5.25 -30.74 -33.01
C GLU A 14 -5.38 -29.27 -33.36
N GLY A 15 -6.58 -28.72 -33.21
CA GLY A 15 -6.81 -27.29 -33.42
C GLY A 15 -6.02 -26.50 -32.38
N ASP A 16 -5.17 -25.60 -32.86
CA ASP A 16 -4.44 -24.64 -32.05
C ASP A 16 -5.45 -23.83 -31.23
N LYS A 17 -5.64 -24.22 -29.96
CA LYS A 17 -6.22 -23.31 -28.98
C LYS A 17 -5.13 -22.27 -28.72
N GLU A 18 -5.27 -21.10 -29.31
CA GLU A 18 -4.51 -19.92 -28.88
C GLU A 18 -4.68 -19.81 -27.37
N VAL A 19 -3.62 -20.15 -26.65
CA VAL A 19 -3.51 -19.90 -25.23
C VAL A 19 -3.45 -18.40 -25.11
N LEU A 20 -4.57 -17.78 -24.73
CA LEU A 20 -4.61 -16.38 -24.31
C LEU A 20 -3.70 -16.24 -23.10
N VAL A 21 -2.42 -15.94 -23.36
CA VAL A 21 -1.46 -15.55 -22.34
C VAL A 21 -2.01 -14.25 -21.74
N PRO A 22 -2.42 -14.21 -20.46
CA PRO A 22 -2.93 -12.98 -19.87
C PRO A 22 -1.87 -11.90 -20.02
N SER A 23 -2.23 -10.82 -20.70
CA SER A 23 -1.42 -9.62 -20.89
C SER A 23 -0.90 -9.13 -19.54
N HIS A 24 0.40 -8.82 -19.48
CA HIS A 24 1.11 -8.12 -18.38
C HIS A 24 0.44 -8.21 -16.99
N TYR A 25 1.00 -9.04 -16.11
CA TYR A 25 0.67 -8.99 -14.69
C TYR A 25 1.15 -7.64 -14.15
N GLU A 26 0.26 -6.66 -14.08
CA GLU A 26 0.54 -5.40 -13.40
C GLU A 26 0.61 -5.67 -11.90
N ASP A 27 1.76 -5.35 -11.31
CA ASP A 27 1.91 -5.42 -9.87
C ASP A 27 0.94 -4.41 -9.21
N PRO A 28 -0.08 -4.86 -8.46
CA PRO A 28 -1.05 -3.97 -7.83
C PRO A 28 -0.40 -2.99 -6.84
N TYR A 29 0.81 -3.29 -6.33
CA TYR A 29 1.57 -2.37 -5.48
C TYR A 29 2.15 -1.17 -6.23
N SER A 30 2.12 -1.18 -7.56
CA SER A 30 2.44 -0.02 -8.41
C SER A 30 1.39 1.09 -8.28
N ASN A 31 0.16 0.73 -7.89
CA ASN A 31 -0.88 1.70 -7.60
C ASN A 31 -0.78 2.17 -6.13
N PRO A 32 -0.44 3.43 -5.85
CA PRO A 32 -0.34 3.92 -4.47
C PRO A 32 -1.67 3.82 -3.70
N PHE A 33 -2.80 3.80 -4.39
CA PHE A 33 -4.15 3.72 -3.82
C PHE A 33 -4.64 2.28 -3.60
N TYR A 34 -3.82 1.28 -3.94
CA TYR A 34 -4.14 -0.11 -3.65
C TYR A 34 -3.98 -0.41 -2.15
N LEU A 35 -5.00 -1.05 -1.56
CA LEU A 35 -4.95 -1.64 -0.22
C LEU A 35 -4.98 -3.16 -0.38
N ALA A 36 -3.95 -3.84 0.09
CA ALA A 36 -3.87 -5.28 0.01
C ALA A 36 -4.89 -5.91 0.99
N PRO A 37 -5.43 -7.11 0.69
CA PRO A 37 -6.26 -7.83 1.65
C PRO A 37 -5.57 -8.11 2.99
N SER A 38 -4.23 -8.19 2.98
CA SER A 38 -3.38 -8.35 4.16
C SER A 38 -3.12 -7.04 4.93
N ASP A 39 -3.57 -5.89 4.43
CA ASP A 39 -3.49 -4.59 5.11
C ASP A 39 -4.58 -4.46 6.20
N ASN A 40 -4.63 -5.46 7.09
CA ASN A 40 -5.58 -5.60 8.18
C ASN A 40 -5.32 -4.58 9.32
N SER A 41 -5.48 -3.29 9.07
CA SER A 41 -5.47 -2.23 10.11
C SER A 41 -4.21 -2.14 11.00
N SER A 42 -3.16 -2.91 10.73
CA SER A 42 -1.96 -2.97 11.57
C SER A 42 -0.66 -2.92 10.75
N LEU A 43 0.32 -2.22 11.30
CA LEU A 43 1.71 -2.26 10.86
C LEU A 43 2.39 -3.33 11.72
N SER A 44 2.35 -4.59 11.28
CA SER A 44 2.86 -5.74 12.04
C SER A 44 4.35 -5.65 12.44
N VAL A 45 5.11 -4.73 11.82
CA VAL A 45 6.53 -4.47 12.09
C VAL A 45 6.74 -3.66 13.36
N ILE A 46 5.74 -2.86 13.79
CA ILE A 46 5.86 -2.01 14.97
C ILE A 46 5.19 -2.72 16.15
N SER A 47 5.94 -2.97 17.22
CA SER A 47 5.45 -3.67 18.43
C SER A 47 5.21 -2.77 19.63
N PHE A 48 5.52 -1.47 19.51
CA PHE A 48 5.49 -0.51 20.59
C PHE A 48 4.73 0.75 20.15
N LYS A 49 4.22 1.50 21.13
CA LYS A 49 3.55 2.78 20.88
C LYS A 49 4.52 3.94 21.12
N LEU A 50 4.31 5.06 20.42
CA LEU A 50 4.98 6.32 20.69
C LEU A 50 4.72 6.74 22.13
N ASN A 51 5.79 7.05 22.85
CA ASN A 51 5.81 7.67 24.16
C ASN A 51 6.80 8.87 24.13
N ASP A 52 6.94 9.57 25.24
CA ASP A 52 7.76 10.79 25.31
C ASP A 52 9.27 10.52 25.09
N ASP A 53 9.74 9.29 25.34
CA ASP A 53 11.17 8.93 25.31
C ASP A 53 11.60 8.19 24.04
N ASN A 54 10.66 7.64 23.27
CA ASN A 54 10.96 6.72 22.16
C ASN A 54 10.68 7.31 20.77
N TYR A 55 10.47 8.62 20.66
CA TYR A 55 10.12 9.29 19.41
C TYR A 55 10.99 8.83 18.23
N LEU A 56 12.32 8.92 18.35
CA LEU A 56 13.24 8.59 17.26
C LEU A 56 13.11 7.14 16.79
N LEU A 57 12.99 6.19 17.72
CA LEU A 57 12.86 4.78 17.38
C LEU A 57 11.49 4.49 16.74
N TRP A 58 10.44 5.13 17.26
CA TRP A 58 9.09 5.02 16.72
C TRP A 58 9.00 5.60 15.30
N SER A 59 9.60 6.76 15.13
CA SER A 59 9.75 7.54 13.91
C SER A 59 10.33 6.69 12.76
N GLU A 60 11.53 6.14 12.99
CA GLU A 60 12.22 5.27 12.02
C GLU A 60 11.40 4.00 11.72
N SER A 61 10.79 3.40 12.74
CA SER A 61 9.98 2.18 12.57
C SER A 61 8.69 2.45 11.78
N MET A 62 8.05 3.59 12.00
CA MET A 62 6.88 4.05 11.26
C MET A 62 7.21 4.33 9.80
N GLU A 63 8.34 4.99 9.53
CA GLU A 63 8.82 5.24 8.17
C GLU A 63 9.04 3.92 7.41
N VAL A 64 9.73 2.95 8.02
CA VAL A 64 9.99 1.64 7.41
C VAL A 64 8.70 0.87 7.17
N ALA A 65 7.78 0.85 8.14
CA ALA A 65 6.52 0.13 8.02
C ALA A 65 5.62 0.72 6.93
N LEU A 66 5.57 2.05 6.79
CA LEU A 66 4.83 2.71 5.71
C LEU A 66 5.51 2.54 4.36
N ARG A 67 6.86 2.51 4.31
CA ARG A 67 7.61 2.25 3.07
C ARG A 67 7.36 0.84 2.55
N THR A 68 7.36 -0.17 3.41
CA THR A 68 7.09 -1.56 3.00
C THR A 68 5.68 -1.78 2.45
N LYS A 69 4.73 -0.90 2.80
CA LYS A 69 3.36 -0.90 2.28
C LYS A 69 3.13 0.04 1.08
N ASN A 70 4.17 0.74 0.61
CA ASN A 70 4.08 1.82 -0.40
C ASN A 70 3.08 2.93 0.01
N LYS A 71 3.05 3.29 1.31
CA LYS A 71 2.15 4.33 1.84
C LYS A 71 2.87 5.53 2.44
N LEU A 72 4.20 5.53 2.48
CA LEU A 72 5.00 6.65 3.00
C LEU A 72 4.67 7.99 2.30
N GLY A 73 4.33 7.96 1.01
CA GLY A 73 3.99 9.15 0.23
C GLY A 73 2.73 9.89 0.70
N PHE A 74 1.81 9.22 1.40
CA PHE A 74 0.65 9.86 2.02
C PHE A 74 1.05 10.78 3.18
N VAL A 75 2.07 10.38 3.93
CA VAL A 75 2.52 11.16 5.09
C VAL A 75 3.49 12.26 4.66
N LEU A 76 4.41 11.95 3.74
CA LEU A 76 5.35 12.94 3.19
C LEU A 76 4.69 13.96 2.24
N GLY A 77 3.42 13.75 1.86
CA GLY A 77 2.71 14.63 0.93
C GLY A 77 3.19 14.52 -0.52
N SER A 78 3.98 13.52 -0.88
CA SER A 78 4.32 13.26 -2.29
C SER A 78 3.12 12.72 -3.07
N ILE A 79 2.16 12.10 -2.38
CA ILE A 79 0.86 11.73 -2.92
C ILE A 79 -0.13 12.87 -2.60
N GLN A 80 -0.41 13.68 -3.61
CA GLN A 80 -1.30 14.83 -3.48
C GLN A 80 -2.77 14.39 -3.35
N VAL A 81 -3.55 15.23 -2.67
CA VAL A 81 -5.01 15.06 -2.56
C VAL A 81 -5.62 15.27 -3.95
N PRO A 82 -6.33 14.29 -4.54
CA PRO A 82 -7.06 14.49 -5.78
C PRO A 82 -8.19 15.50 -5.59
N ASP A 83 -8.64 16.12 -6.68
CA ASP A 83 -9.88 16.91 -6.65
C ASP A 83 -11.05 16.02 -6.21
N ILE A 84 -12.01 16.60 -5.47
CA ILE A 84 -13.20 15.86 -5.00
C ILE A 84 -14.04 15.28 -6.15
N THR A 85 -13.97 15.88 -7.34
CA THR A 85 -14.65 15.36 -8.54
C THR A 85 -13.85 14.26 -9.25
N ASN A 86 -12.59 14.01 -8.85
CA ASN A 86 -11.76 12.98 -9.45
C ASN A 86 -12.25 11.58 -9.01
N PRO A 87 -12.43 10.61 -9.93
CA PRO A 87 -12.84 9.25 -9.58
C PRO A 87 -11.94 8.56 -8.56
N SER A 88 -10.66 8.93 -8.49
CA SER A 88 -9.68 8.38 -7.53
C SER A 88 -9.80 8.97 -6.13
N TYR A 89 -10.55 10.06 -5.92
CA TYR A 89 -10.69 10.71 -4.60
C TYR A 89 -11.19 9.74 -3.53
N GLY A 90 -12.23 8.95 -3.84
CA GLY A 90 -12.79 7.98 -2.89
C GLY A 90 -11.78 6.91 -2.47
N THR A 91 -10.95 6.43 -3.41
CA THR A 91 -9.90 5.44 -3.10
C THR A 91 -8.76 6.08 -2.31
N TRP A 92 -8.36 7.30 -2.69
CA TRP A 92 -7.38 8.08 -1.95
C TRP A 92 -7.80 8.31 -0.49
N ASP A 93 -9.05 8.73 -0.25
CA ASP A 93 -9.56 9.02 1.09
C ASP A 93 -9.61 7.76 1.97
N ARG A 94 -9.99 6.61 1.39
CA ARG A 94 -9.96 5.31 2.08
C ARG A 94 -8.55 4.92 2.50
N VAL A 95 -7.57 5.08 1.61
CA VAL A 95 -6.17 4.75 1.89
C VAL A 95 -5.60 5.71 2.92
N ASN A 96 -5.84 7.01 2.76
CA ASN A 96 -5.44 8.03 3.71
C ASN A 96 -6.01 7.76 5.11
N GLY A 97 -7.31 7.43 5.21
CA GLY A 97 -7.96 7.05 6.45
C GLY A 97 -7.31 5.82 7.10
N THR A 98 -6.89 4.84 6.29
CA THR A 98 -6.17 3.65 6.76
C THR A 98 -4.80 4.02 7.35
N VAL A 99 -4.03 4.86 6.67
CA VAL A 99 -2.74 5.36 7.16
C VAL A 99 -2.91 6.12 8.48
N VAL A 100 -3.94 6.96 8.59
CA VAL A 100 -4.29 7.67 9.83
C VAL A 100 -4.60 6.69 10.97
N CYS A 101 -5.39 5.65 10.69
CA CYS A 101 -5.69 4.60 11.68
C CYS A 101 -4.43 3.88 12.15
N TRP A 102 -3.49 3.56 11.25
CA TRP A 102 -2.22 2.95 11.64
C TRP A 102 -1.43 3.86 12.56
N ILE A 103 -1.17 5.11 12.17
CA ILE A 103 -0.43 6.07 12.99
C ILE A 103 -1.06 6.19 14.38
N ARG A 104 -2.40 6.33 14.44
CA ARG A 104 -3.12 6.44 15.71
C ARG A 104 -2.99 5.20 16.59
N ASN A 105 -3.03 3.99 16.01
CA ASN A 105 -2.91 2.75 16.76
C ASN A 105 -1.53 2.58 17.41
N PHE A 106 -0.50 3.20 16.83
CA PHE A 106 0.86 3.18 17.34
C PHE A 106 1.21 4.41 18.17
N VAL A 107 0.25 5.24 18.57
CA VAL A 107 0.51 6.33 19.52
C VAL A 107 -0.16 6.02 20.86
N ALA A 108 0.56 6.23 21.96
CA ALA A 108 0.01 6.06 23.29
C ALA A 108 -1.04 7.13 23.60
N GLU A 109 -2.05 6.78 24.41
CA GLU A 109 -3.26 7.59 24.62
C GLU A 109 -2.99 8.93 25.32
N ASP A 110 -1.91 8.99 26.09
CA ASP A 110 -1.35 10.16 26.76
C ASP A 110 -0.86 11.24 25.78
N ILE A 111 -0.41 10.86 24.58
CA ILE A 111 0.10 11.81 23.57
C ILE A 111 -0.99 12.18 22.53
N VAL A 112 -2.11 11.44 22.48
CA VAL A 112 -3.23 11.69 21.56
C VAL A 112 -3.78 13.13 21.59
N PRO A 113 -3.88 13.83 22.76
CA PRO A 113 -4.32 15.23 22.78
C PRO A 113 -3.42 16.16 21.95
N SER A 114 -2.10 15.92 21.95
CA SER A 114 -1.11 16.65 21.16
C SER A 114 -1.22 16.35 19.65
N LEU A 115 -1.75 15.18 19.29
CA LEU A 115 -1.97 14.75 17.91
C LEU A 115 -3.30 15.21 17.30
N ARG A 116 -4.16 15.92 18.03
CA ARG A 116 -5.45 16.41 17.50
C ARG A 116 -5.30 17.26 16.23
N ASN A 117 -4.11 17.85 16.02
CA ASN A 117 -3.76 18.62 14.82
C ASN A 117 -3.43 17.77 13.58
N ILE A 118 -3.11 16.47 13.74
CA ILE A 118 -2.73 15.57 12.64
C ILE A 118 -3.88 15.34 11.67
N LYS A 119 -5.11 15.23 12.16
CA LYS A 119 -6.31 15.04 11.32
C LYS A 119 -6.54 16.23 10.38
N THR A 120 -6.22 17.44 10.86
CA THR A 120 -6.30 18.67 10.07
C THR A 120 -5.13 18.77 9.10
N PHE A 121 -3.92 18.41 9.55
CA PHE A 121 -2.70 18.41 8.75
C PHE A 121 -2.77 17.45 7.55
N MET A 122 -3.17 16.18 7.76
CA MET A 122 -3.34 15.19 6.69
C MET A 122 -4.56 15.47 5.80
N ARG A 123 -5.57 16.21 6.27
CA ARG A 123 -6.71 16.64 5.44
C ARG A 123 -6.43 17.86 4.58
N LEU A 124 -5.58 18.77 5.05
CA LEU A 124 -5.33 20.03 4.34
C LEU A 124 -4.22 19.93 3.31
N GLY A 125 -3.48 18.83 3.21
CA GLY A 125 -2.54 18.54 2.13
C GLY A 125 -1.49 19.64 1.88
N ASN A 126 -1.29 20.54 2.84
CA ASN A 126 -0.56 21.77 2.59
C ASN A 126 -0.06 22.36 3.91
N THR A 127 1.13 21.95 4.31
CA THR A 127 2.06 22.92 4.88
C THR A 127 3.37 22.72 4.16
N SER A 128 3.88 23.78 3.55
CA SER A 128 5.15 23.85 2.82
C SER A 128 6.38 23.70 3.73
N SER A 129 6.26 22.96 4.84
CA SER A 129 7.32 22.70 5.79
C SER A 129 7.46 21.20 5.97
N LEU A 130 8.38 20.62 5.19
CA LEU A 130 8.91 19.27 5.40
C LEU A 130 9.32 19.05 6.88
N SER A 131 9.62 20.14 7.60
CA SER A 131 9.98 20.16 9.02
C SER A 131 8.83 19.82 9.97
N SER A 132 7.56 20.04 9.59
CA SER A 132 6.41 19.68 10.44
C SER A 132 5.98 18.23 10.26
N VAL A 133 6.18 17.66 9.07
CA VAL A 133 5.94 16.24 8.78
C VAL A 133 6.98 15.36 9.47
N LYS A 134 8.26 15.76 9.43
CA LYS A 134 9.38 15.13 10.18
C LYS A 134 9.31 15.29 11.70
N ALA A 135 8.38 16.11 12.19
CA ALA A 135 8.11 16.22 13.63
C ALA A 135 7.00 15.26 14.07
N ILE A 136 6.36 14.57 13.11
CA ILE A 136 5.28 13.61 13.34
C ILE A 136 5.69 12.20 12.92
N LEU A 137 6.54 12.06 11.89
CA LEU A 137 7.28 10.85 11.56
C LEU A 137 8.72 10.95 12.02
#